data_AF-A0A3D9C456-F1
#
_entry.id   AF-A0A3D9C456-F1
#
_cell.length_a   1.000
_cell.length_b   1.000
_cell.length_c   1.000
_cell.angle_alpha   90.00
_cell.angle_beta   90.00
_cell.angle_gamma   90.00
#
_symmetry.space_group_name_H-M   'P 1'
#
loop_
_entity.id
_entity.type
_entity.pdbx_description
1 polymer ?
#
loop_
_entity_poly.entity_id
_entity_poly.type
_entity_poly.pdbx_seq_one_letter_code
_entity_poly.pdbx_strand_id
1 'polypeptide(L)'
;MVKIPINSENFKYKKSYLHPMKKMIPFCFLLLLAGCKNDSKQTVNETEPIKKDSPVVQAPVAEKPVEESKIIPTLKECTEKTADYETELECIFPNSTMEVVYQKTIKEKEVEKAELLLTTLPKQSSEKEIHQDGLETISYKVSSNKVEIEFLFAGGVTTLELEQKGENVKRTIIHSAD
;
A
#
# COMPACT_ATOMS: atom_id res chain seq x y z
N MET A 1 50.45 -6.02 15.44
CA MET A 1 50.13 -5.95 14.00
C MET A 1 49.83 -7.36 13.54
N VAL A 2 48.56 -7.76 13.58
CA VAL A 2 48.11 -9.14 13.32
C VAL A 2 47.59 -9.20 11.88
N LYS A 3 48.23 -10.00 11.03
CA LYS A 3 47.83 -10.22 9.65
C LYS A 3 46.63 -11.16 9.62
N ILE A 4 45.51 -10.66 9.11
CA ILE A 4 44.30 -11.44 8.78
C ILE A 4 44.55 -12.06 7.40
N PRO A 5 44.43 -13.39 7.21
CA PRO A 5 44.38 -13.96 5.88
C PRO A 5 42.97 -13.77 5.29
N ILE A 6 42.92 -13.07 4.17
CA ILE A 6 41.74 -12.91 3.31
C ILE A 6 41.64 -14.20 2.49
N ASN A 7 40.61 -15.01 2.72
CA ASN A 7 40.33 -16.16 1.88
C ASN A 7 39.33 -15.74 0.78
N SER A 8 39.84 -15.60 -0.45
CA SER A 8 39.07 -15.32 -1.65
C SER A 8 38.99 -16.60 -2.50
N GLU A 9 37.95 -17.41 -2.29
CA GLU A 9 37.63 -18.50 -3.23
C GLU A 9 36.18 -18.41 -3.71
N ASN A 10 36.06 -17.89 -4.93
CA ASN A 10 35.29 -18.44 -6.03
C ASN A 10 33.95 -19.14 -5.70
N PHE A 11 32.84 -18.40 -5.74
CA PHE A 11 31.54 -19.00 -6.10
C PHE A 11 31.17 -18.63 -7.54
N LYS A 12 31.50 -19.58 -8.40
CA LYS A 12 31.29 -19.61 -9.85
C LYS A 12 29.80 -19.78 -10.14
N TYR A 13 29.32 -18.95 -11.06
CA TYR A 13 28.01 -18.97 -11.71
C TYR A 13 27.51 -20.39 -12.07
N LYS A 14 26.23 -20.68 -11.75
CA LYS A 14 25.41 -21.65 -12.50
C LYS A 14 24.21 -20.93 -13.11
N LYS A 15 24.37 -20.51 -14.36
CA LYS A 15 23.31 -20.08 -15.27
C LYS A 15 22.80 -21.34 -15.98
N SER A 16 21.58 -21.79 -15.66
CA SER A 16 20.90 -22.85 -16.43
C SER A 16 19.74 -22.22 -17.18
N TYR A 17 19.90 -22.11 -18.51
CA TYR A 17 18.83 -21.84 -19.45
C TYR A 17 18.65 -23.08 -20.34
N LEU A 18 17.45 -23.15 -20.91
CA LEU A 18 17.00 -23.97 -22.04
C LEU A 18 16.31 -25.30 -21.68
N HIS A 19 14.99 -25.33 -21.86
CA HIS A 19 14.33 -26.27 -22.77
C HIS A 19 13.02 -25.62 -23.26
N PRO A 20 12.84 -25.36 -24.57
CA PRO A 20 11.56 -24.94 -25.14
C PRO A 20 10.72 -26.17 -25.47
N MET A 21 9.50 -26.27 -24.92
CA MET A 21 8.51 -27.23 -25.41
C MET A 21 7.51 -26.57 -26.34
N LYS A 22 7.26 -27.32 -27.40
CA LYS A 22 6.74 -26.97 -28.71
C LYS A 22 5.22 -27.16 -28.72
N LYS A 23 4.52 -26.10 -29.13
CA LYS A 23 3.19 -25.98 -29.76
C LYS A 23 2.28 -27.23 -29.81
N MET A 24 1.03 -27.05 -29.38
CA MET A 24 -0.13 -27.76 -29.97
C MET A 24 -1.37 -26.86 -29.95
N ILE A 25 -1.96 -26.64 -31.14
CA ILE A 25 -3.20 -25.89 -31.42
C ILE A 25 -4.25 -26.91 -31.89
N PRO A 26 -5.52 -26.79 -31.48
CA PRO A 26 -6.65 -26.76 -32.45
C PRO A 26 -7.72 -25.73 -32.02
N PHE A 27 -7.96 -24.65 -32.76
CA PHE A 27 -8.93 -24.43 -33.85
C PHE A 27 -10.40 -24.84 -33.60
N CYS A 28 -11.27 -23.83 -33.79
CA CYS A 28 -12.71 -23.84 -34.08
C CYS A 28 -13.72 -24.12 -32.95
N PHE A 29 -14.46 -23.08 -32.55
CA PHE A 29 -15.86 -22.96 -32.99
C PHE A 29 -16.28 -21.48 -33.06
N LEU A 30 -16.61 -21.02 -34.28
CA LEU A 30 -17.50 -19.88 -34.49
C LEU A 30 -18.84 -20.21 -33.84
N LEU A 31 -19.38 -19.30 -33.03
CA LEU A 31 -20.82 -19.09 -32.95
C LEU A 31 -21.11 -17.60 -33.17
N LEU A 32 -22.03 -17.42 -34.10
CA LEU A 32 -22.44 -16.21 -34.78
C LEU A 32 -23.79 -15.74 -34.20
N LEU A 33 -23.96 -14.42 -34.11
CA LEU A 33 -25.24 -13.65 -34.18
C LEU A 33 -26.18 -13.80 -32.96
N ALA A 34 -27.02 -12.85 -32.52
CA ALA A 34 -27.45 -11.47 -32.82
C ALA A 34 -28.12 -10.98 -31.50
N GLY A 35 -28.27 -9.72 -31.08
CA GLY A 35 -28.84 -8.53 -31.73
C GLY A 35 -29.71 -7.77 -30.70
N CYS A 36 -29.87 -6.44 -30.89
CA CYS A 36 -30.89 -5.51 -30.33
C CYS A 36 -30.74 -5.08 -28.84
N LYS A 37 -30.84 -3.80 -28.43
CA LYS A 37 -31.66 -2.66 -28.91
C LYS A 37 -31.05 -1.30 -28.49
N ASN A 38 -31.26 -0.29 -29.34
CA ASN A 38 -31.06 1.15 -29.12
C ASN A 38 -32.19 1.81 -28.31
N ASP A 39 -31.97 3.10 -28.04
CA ASP A 39 -32.89 4.20 -27.65
C ASP A 39 -33.08 4.43 -26.12
N SER A 40 -33.15 5.65 -25.58
CA SER A 40 -33.34 6.99 -26.17
C SER A 40 -33.05 8.13 -25.15
N LYS A 41 -32.69 9.30 -25.70
CA LYS A 41 -33.04 10.70 -25.33
C LYS A 41 -32.53 11.40 -24.05
N GLN A 42 -31.57 12.30 -24.29
CA GLN A 42 -31.63 13.79 -24.19
C GLN A 42 -32.79 14.46 -23.41
N THR A 43 -32.42 15.36 -22.47
CA THR A 43 -32.92 16.75 -22.27
C THR A 43 -32.09 17.39 -21.15
N VAL A 44 -31.08 18.24 -21.39
CA VAL A 44 -31.15 19.69 -21.65
C VAL A 44 -32.32 20.38 -20.95
N ASN A 45 -32.02 21.12 -19.88
CA ASN A 45 -32.69 22.38 -19.59
C ASN A 45 -31.60 23.41 -19.22
N GLU A 46 -31.48 24.37 -20.13
CA GLU A 46 -30.86 25.68 -19.98
C GLU A 46 -31.71 26.53 -19.03
N THR A 47 -31.10 27.44 -18.26
CA THR A 47 -31.55 28.83 -17.97
C THR A 47 -30.77 29.38 -16.77
N GLU A 48 -29.69 30.12 -17.04
CA GLU A 48 -29.27 31.30 -16.25
C GLU A 48 -30.32 32.43 -16.48
N PRO A 49 -30.55 33.44 -15.59
CA PRO A 49 -29.50 34.41 -15.20
C PRO A 49 -29.64 35.23 -13.87
N ILE A 50 -28.46 35.63 -13.34
CA ILE A 50 -28.07 36.99 -12.87
C ILE A 50 -28.57 37.57 -11.49
N LYS A 51 -27.58 38.24 -10.83
CA LYS A 51 -27.57 39.28 -9.74
C LYS A 51 -27.46 38.76 -8.30
N LYS A 52 -26.32 38.93 -7.61
CA LYS A 52 -25.71 40.17 -7.05
C LYS A 52 -26.52 40.72 -5.86
N ASP A 53 -26.08 40.43 -4.64
CA ASP A 53 -25.52 41.41 -3.69
C ASP A 53 -25.36 40.76 -2.30
N SER A 54 -24.23 41.07 -1.68
CA SER A 54 -23.94 40.80 -0.27
C SER A 54 -24.77 41.75 0.61
N PRO A 55 -25.09 41.39 1.87
CA PRO A 55 -24.23 41.91 2.93
C PRO A 55 -24.02 40.98 4.14
N VAL A 56 -22.76 40.96 4.59
CA VAL A 56 -22.30 41.05 5.99
C VAL A 56 -23.23 40.51 7.07
N VAL A 57 -22.86 39.41 7.74
CA VAL A 57 -22.99 39.22 9.21
C VAL A 57 -22.01 38.13 9.70
N GLN A 58 -21.23 38.48 10.74
CA GLN A 58 -20.58 37.68 11.81
C GLN A 58 -19.34 36.79 11.53
N ALA A 59 -18.25 37.19 12.19
CA ALA A 59 -17.34 36.30 12.93
C ALA A 59 -17.56 36.56 14.44
N PRO A 60 -16.93 35.85 15.40
CA PRO A 60 -16.22 34.56 15.37
C PRO A 60 -16.66 33.62 16.52
N VAL A 61 -16.71 32.30 16.34
CA VAL A 61 -16.48 31.39 17.48
C VAL A 61 -15.72 30.17 16.99
N ALA A 62 -14.54 30.00 17.57
CA ALA A 62 -13.71 28.82 17.45
C ALA A 62 -14.41 27.63 18.09
N GLU A 63 -14.73 26.61 17.29
CA GLU A 63 -15.06 25.28 17.79
C GLU A 63 -13.88 24.36 17.47
N LYS A 64 -13.11 24.06 18.52
CA LYS A 64 -12.17 22.94 18.54
C LYS A 64 -12.97 21.65 18.36
N PRO A 65 -12.60 20.74 17.45
CA PRO A 65 -13.06 19.36 17.53
C PRO A 65 -12.37 18.72 18.74
N VAL A 66 -13.19 18.36 19.73
CA VAL A 66 -12.80 17.51 20.86
C VAL A 66 -12.61 16.10 20.31
N GLU A 67 -11.37 15.64 20.38
CA GLU A 67 -10.94 14.30 20.05
C GLU A 67 -11.61 13.28 20.99
N GLU A 68 -12.56 12.52 20.45
CA GLU A 68 -13.22 11.43 21.16
C GLU A 68 -12.33 10.18 21.12
N SER A 69 -11.42 10.09 22.10
CA SER A 69 -10.63 8.88 22.33
C SER A 69 -11.50 7.77 22.93
N LYS A 70 -11.93 6.82 22.09
CA LYS A 70 -12.46 5.53 22.55
C LYS A 70 -11.31 4.62 22.96
N ILE A 71 -11.24 4.31 24.24
CA ILE A 71 -10.26 3.41 24.85
C ILE A 71 -10.86 1.99 24.91
N ILE A 72 -10.07 0.98 24.49
CA ILE A 72 -9.96 -0.45 24.90
C ILE A 72 -9.49 -1.27 23.66
N PRO A 73 -8.45 -2.14 23.67
CA PRO A 73 -7.51 -2.58 24.72
C PRO A 73 -6.03 -2.17 24.47
N THR A 74 -5.27 -1.94 25.55
CA THR A 74 -3.80 -1.72 25.66
C THR A 74 -2.98 -2.70 24.79
N LEU A 75 -1.90 -2.38 24.07
CA LEU A 75 -0.80 -1.42 24.31
C LEU A 75 -0.09 -1.17 22.95
N LYS A 76 -0.64 -0.32 22.07
CA LYS A 76 0.12 0.25 20.94
C LYS A 76 0.15 1.76 21.12
N GLU A 77 1.35 2.32 21.25
CA GLU A 77 1.53 3.77 21.34
C GLU A 77 1.76 4.29 19.93
N CYS A 78 0.79 5.02 19.38
CA CYS A 78 0.86 5.56 18.04
C CYS A 78 0.96 7.09 18.06
N THR A 79 1.78 7.64 17.18
CA THR A 79 1.93 9.07 16.92
C THR A 79 1.67 9.31 15.44
N GLU A 80 0.82 10.29 15.16
CA GLU A 80 0.51 10.73 13.80
C GLU A 80 1.23 12.06 13.50
N LYS A 81 1.73 12.19 12.28
CA LYS A 81 2.27 13.43 11.72
C LYS A 81 1.62 13.67 10.37
N THR A 82 1.30 14.91 10.08
CA THR A 82 0.74 15.32 8.79
C THR A 82 1.54 16.50 8.26
N ALA A 83 1.94 16.42 7.01
CA ALA A 83 2.48 17.48 6.19
C ALA A 83 1.61 17.64 4.93
N ASP A 84 1.83 18.71 4.15
CA ASP A 84 0.91 19.13 3.08
C ASP A 84 0.50 18.01 2.09
N TYR A 85 1.41 17.06 1.80
CA TYR A 85 1.19 15.95 0.86
C TYR A 85 1.55 14.57 1.43
N GLU A 86 1.74 14.49 2.75
CA GLU A 86 2.20 13.27 3.41
C GLU A 86 1.59 13.09 4.80
N THR A 87 1.15 11.88 5.10
CA THR A 87 0.78 11.46 6.46
C THR A 87 1.67 10.32 6.91
N GLU A 88 2.16 10.38 8.14
CA GLU A 88 2.97 9.34 8.77
C GLU A 88 2.32 8.91 10.09
N LEU A 89 2.02 7.62 10.22
CA LEU A 89 1.55 6.99 11.45
C LEU A 89 2.63 6.04 11.98
N GLU A 90 3.30 6.42 13.06
CA GLU A 90 4.30 5.59 13.74
C GLU A 90 3.69 4.95 14.99
N CYS A 91 3.79 3.63 15.13
CA CYS A 91 3.29 2.87 16.26
C CYS A 91 4.38 1.97 16.87
N ILE A 92 4.45 1.92 18.19
CA ILE A 92 5.31 0.97 18.93
C ILE A 92 4.47 -0.17 19.50
N PHE A 93 4.88 -1.39 19.19
CA PHE A 93 4.29 -2.64 19.67
C PHE A 93 5.27 -3.29 20.66
N PRO A 94 4.98 -3.25 21.96
CA PRO A 94 5.85 -3.83 22.98
C PRO A 94 5.79 -5.36 22.95
N ASN A 95 6.90 -6.02 23.32
CA ASN A 95 6.97 -7.47 23.47
C ASN A 95 6.38 -8.24 22.28
N SER A 96 6.76 -7.84 21.07
CA SER A 96 6.20 -8.35 19.83
C SER A 96 7.28 -8.70 18.80
N THR A 97 6.85 -9.38 17.74
CA THR A 97 7.69 -9.76 16.60
C THR A 97 7.13 -9.13 15.33
N MET A 98 8.01 -8.88 14.35
CA MET A 98 7.58 -8.31 13.06
C MET A 98 6.48 -9.15 12.41
N GLU A 99 6.54 -10.49 12.53
CA GLU A 99 5.52 -11.39 12.01
C GLU A 99 4.15 -11.15 12.67
N VAL A 100 4.10 -11.02 14.00
CA VAL A 100 2.85 -10.77 14.72
C VAL A 100 2.25 -9.43 14.32
N VAL A 101 3.07 -8.37 14.27
CA VAL A 101 2.60 -7.03 13.87
C VAL A 101 2.15 -7.01 12.41
N TYR A 102 2.87 -7.70 11.52
CA TYR A 102 2.48 -7.83 10.11
C TYR A 102 1.12 -8.51 9.95
N GLN A 103 0.91 -9.66 10.59
CA GLN A 103 -0.37 -10.37 10.54
C GLN A 103 -1.51 -9.53 11.12
N LYS A 104 -1.24 -8.80 12.21
CA LYS A 104 -2.21 -7.87 12.79
C LYS A 104 -2.58 -6.77 11.81
N THR A 105 -1.58 -6.16 11.15
CA THR A 105 -1.77 -5.09 10.15
C THR A 105 -2.67 -5.55 9.00
N ILE A 106 -2.46 -6.77 8.50
CA ILE A 106 -3.32 -7.37 7.45
C ILE A 106 -4.74 -7.60 7.97
N LYS A 107 -4.86 -8.25 9.14
CA LYS A 107 -6.15 -8.64 9.72
C LYS A 107 -7.03 -7.42 10.05
N GLU A 108 -6.40 -6.36 10.56
CA GLU A 108 -7.07 -5.10 10.92
C GLU A 108 -7.24 -4.17 9.72
N LYS A 109 -6.72 -4.53 8.54
CA LYS A 109 -6.76 -3.73 7.31
C LYS A 109 -6.25 -2.30 7.51
N GLU A 110 -5.13 -2.17 8.22
CA GLU A 110 -4.55 -0.87 8.56
C GLU A 110 -3.82 -0.20 7.39
N VAL A 111 -3.68 -0.88 6.24
CA VAL A 111 -3.24 -0.31 4.96
C VAL A 111 -4.25 -0.65 3.87
N GLU A 112 -4.36 0.21 2.86
CA GLU A 112 -5.24 -0.05 1.72
C GLU A 112 -4.78 -1.32 0.98
N LYS A 113 -5.74 -2.11 0.48
CA LYS A 113 -5.49 -3.37 -0.24
C LYS A 113 -4.63 -4.38 0.54
N ALA A 114 -4.68 -4.34 1.88
CA ALA A 114 -3.93 -5.26 2.74
C ALA A 114 -4.16 -6.74 2.40
N GLU A 115 -5.32 -7.11 1.83
CA GLU A 115 -5.64 -8.47 1.38
C GLU A 115 -4.76 -8.97 0.22
N LEU A 116 -4.06 -8.08 -0.49
CA LEU A 116 -3.17 -8.44 -1.61
C LEU A 116 -1.73 -8.72 -1.18
N LEU A 117 -1.40 -8.43 0.09
CA LEU A 117 -0.13 -8.74 0.71
C LEU A 117 0.13 -10.26 0.77
N LEU A 118 1.41 -10.63 0.86
CA LEU A 118 1.79 -12.01 1.13
C LEU A 118 1.21 -12.46 2.48
N THR A 119 0.75 -13.71 2.55
CA THR A 119 0.18 -14.27 3.79
C THR A 119 1.18 -14.35 4.94
N THR A 120 2.48 -14.30 4.64
CA THR A 120 3.58 -14.33 5.61
C THR A 120 4.61 -13.29 5.24
N LEU A 121 5.24 -12.68 6.24
CA LEU A 121 6.32 -11.71 6.01
C LEU A 121 7.46 -12.38 5.22
N PRO A 122 7.88 -11.83 4.07
CA PRO A 122 8.90 -12.47 3.25
C PRO A 122 10.28 -12.38 3.91
N LYS A 123 11.11 -13.39 3.64
CA LYS A 123 12.51 -13.45 4.12
C LYS A 123 13.52 -12.85 3.15
N GLN A 124 13.08 -12.52 1.94
CA GLN A 124 13.89 -11.97 0.88
C GLN A 124 13.10 -10.88 0.15
N SER A 125 13.80 -9.90 -0.38
CA SER A 125 13.18 -8.86 -1.20
C SER A 125 12.54 -9.47 -2.45
N SER A 126 11.38 -8.95 -2.81
CA SER A 126 10.61 -9.40 -3.97
C SER A 126 9.66 -8.31 -4.43
N GLU A 127 9.10 -8.49 -5.61
CA GLU A 127 8.13 -7.57 -6.19
C GLU A 127 7.00 -8.38 -6.80
N LYS A 128 5.78 -7.84 -6.71
CA LYS A 128 4.57 -8.45 -7.28
C LYS A 128 3.78 -7.39 -8.03
N GLU A 129 3.67 -7.56 -9.34
CA GLU A 129 2.74 -6.79 -10.18
C GLU A 129 1.29 -7.19 -9.83
N ILE A 130 0.41 -6.19 -9.72
CA ILE A 130 -1.00 -6.35 -9.33
C ILE A 130 -1.94 -5.84 -10.44
N HIS A 131 -1.75 -4.61 -10.90
CA HIS A 131 -2.59 -3.92 -11.89
C HIS A 131 -4.10 -4.03 -11.60
N GLN A 132 -4.51 -3.73 -10.36
CA GLN A 132 -5.91 -3.81 -9.92
C GLN A 132 -6.26 -2.60 -9.06
N ASP A 133 -7.41 -1.98 -9.32
CA ASP A 133 -7.96 -0.88 -8.51
C ASP A 133 -6.98 0.28 -8.29
N GLY A 134 -6.16 0.59 -9.30
CA GLY A 134 -5.15 1.65 -9.24
C GLY A 134 -3.87 1.29 -8.49
N LEU A 135 -3.74 0.08 -7.92
CA LEU A 135 -2.50 -0.46 -7.39
C LEU A 135 -1.72 -1.15 -8.52
N GLU A 136 -0.55 -0.63 -8.82
CA GLU A 136 0.32 -1.16 -9.88
C GLU A 136 1.18 -2.31 -9.34
N THR A 137 1.89 -2.07 -8.25
CA THR A 137 2.91 -3.00 -7.72
C THR A 137 2.95 -2.98 -6.20
N ILE A 138 3.25 -4.15 -5.61
CA ILE A 138 3.70 -4.25 -4.22
C ILE A 138 5.17 -4.70 -4.21
N SER A 139 6.05 -3.85 -3.68
CA SER A 139 7.47 -4.16 -3.51
C SER A 139 7.76 -4.52 -2.05
N TYR A 140 8.66 -5.46 -1.84
CA TYR A 140 9.14 -5.88 -0.52
C TYR A 140 10.65 -5.75 -0.49
N LYS A 141 11.15 -5.01 0.48
CA LYS A 141 12.58 -4.83 0.72
C LYS A 141 12.91 -5.33 2.11
N VAL A 142 13.59 -6.46 2.16
CA VAL A 142 13.90 -7.17 3.40
C VAL A 142 15.37 -6.95 3.77
N SER A 143 15.58 -6.55 5.02
CA SER A 143 16.89 -6.45 5.66
C SER A 143 16.88 -7.23 6.98
N SER A 144 18.00 -7.24 7.71
CA SER A 144 18.18 -8.07 8.92
C SER A 144 17.11 -7.85 9.99
N ASN A 145 16.65 -6.61 10.19
CA ASN A 145 15.73 -6.23 11.26
C ASN A 145 14.65 -5.24 10.79
N LYS A 146 14.54 -5.02 9.48
CA LYS A 146 13.55 -4.13 8.90
C LYS A 146 12.97 -4.76 7.63
N VAL A 147 11.66 -4.64 7.46
CA VAL A 147 10.97 -4.86 6.19
C VAL A 147 10.26 -3.57 5.80
N GLU A 148 10.44 -3.17 4.55
CA GLU A 148 9.79 -2.03 3.94
C GLU A 148 8.94 -2.57 2.79
N ILE A 149 7.66 -2.19 2.77
CA ILE A 149 6.68 -2.66 1.80
C ILE A 149 6.06 -1.44 1.16
N GLU A 150 6.27 -1.25 -0.14
CA GLU A 150 5.69 -0.13 -0.87
C GLU A 150 4.54 -0.61 -1.74
N PHE A 151 3.43 0.10 -1.66
CA PHE A 151 2.27 -0.03 -2.52
C PHE A 151 2.31 1.15 -3.48
N LEU A 152 2.67 0.86 -4.73
CA LEU A 152 2.71 1.87 -5.79
C LEU A 152 1.33 2.01 -6.41
N PHE A 153 0.63 3.09 -6.09
CA PHE A 153 -0.63 3.45 -6.72
C PHE A 153 -0.40 4.44 -7.86
N ALA A 154 -1.34 4.50 -8.81
CA ALA A 154 -1.28 5.44 -9.92
C ALA A 154 -1.26 6.93 -9.48
N GLY A 155 -1.66 7.24 -8.24
CA GLY A 155 -1.73 8.61 -7.69
C GLY A 155 -0.89 8.82 -6.42
N GLY A 156 0.04 7.92 -6.09
CA GLY A 156 0.88 8.06 -4.91
C GLY A 156 1.46 6.74 -4.41
N VAL A 157 2.14 6.80 -3.28
CA VAL A 157 2.78 5.65 -2.64
C VAL A 157 2.28 5.50 -1.21
N THR A 158 1.95 4.27 -0.82
CA THR A 158 1.82 3.91 0.60
C THR A 158 2.99 3.03 1.00
N THR A 159 3.72 3.42 2.05
CA THR A 159 4.85 2.65 2.59
C THR A 159 4.49 2.10 3.96
N LEU A 160 4.59 0.78 4.11
CA LEU A 160 4.52 0.08 5.39
C LEU A 160 5.94 -0.36 5.78
N GLU A 161 6.45 0.21 6.86
CA GLU A 161 7.72 -0.20 7.47
C GLU A 161 7.46 -0.99 8.75
N LEU A 162 8.18 -2.10 8.91
CA LEU A 162 8.25 -2.86 10.16
C LEU A 162 9.71 -2.96 10.55
N GLU A 163 10.05 -2.53 11.77
CA GLU A 163 11.41 -2.58 12.29
C GLU A 163 11.43 -3.24 13.68
N GLN A 164 12.20 -4.31 13.82
CA GLN A 164 12.44 -4.93 15.12
C GLN A 164 13.42 -4.06 15.93
N LYS A 165 12.98 -3.64 17.12
CA LYS A 165 13.71 -2.81 18.09
C LYS A 165 13.82 -3.54 19.43
N GLY A 166 14.76 -4.46 19.54
CA GLY A 166 14.87 -5.35 20.69
C GLY A 166 13.63 -6.24 20.79
N GLU A 167 12.96 -6.24 21.94
CA GLU A 167 11.71 -6.98 22.18
C GLU A 167 10.47 -6.29 21.61
N ASN A 168 10.62 -5.08 21.06
CA ASN A 168 9.53 -4.29 20.51
C ASN A 168 9.60 -4.23 18.99
N VAL A 169 8.48 -3.87 18.36
CA VAL A 169 8.42 -3.59 16.92
C VAL A 169 7.93 -2.17 16.71
N LYS A 170 8.64 -1.42 15.89
CA LYS A 170 8.16 -0.16 15.35
C LYS A 170 7.48 -0.43 14.01
N ARG A 171 6.26 0.08 13.85
CA ARG A 171 5.58 0.13 12.57
C ARG A 171 5.42 1.57 12.14
N THR A 172 5.73 1.86 10.89
CA THR A 172 5.43 3.17 10.30
C THR A 172 4.58 2.95 9.06
N ILE A 173 3.48 3.67 8.93
CA ILE A 173 2.65 3.72 7.72
C ILE A 173 2.73 5.14 7.19
N ILE A 174 3.21 5.29 5.95
CA ILE A 174 3.36 6.57 5.28
C ILE A 174 2.43 6.56 4.06
N HIS A 175 1.66 7.61 3.89
CA HIS A 175 0.91 7.88 2.65
C HIS A 175 1.45 9.17 2.05
N SER A 176 1.98 9.09 0.84
CA SER A 176 2.49 10.23 0.09
C SER A 176 1.74 10.32 -1.24
N ALA A 177 1.11 11.47 -1.50
CA ALA A 177 0.46 11.75 -2.78
C ALA A 177 1.47 12.38 -3.75
N ASP A 178 1.36 12.05 -5.04
CA ASP A 178 2.09 12.71 -6.13
C ASP A 178 1.38 14.00 -6.59
#